data_AF-A0A9P6Q889-F1
#
_entry.id   AF-A0A9P6Q889-F1
#
_cell.length_a   1.000
_cell.length_b   1.000
_cell.length_c   1.000
_cell.angle_alpha   90.00
_cell.angle_beta   90.00
_cell.angle_gamma   90.00
#
_symmetry.space_group_name_H-M   'P 1'
#
loop_
_entity.id
_entity.type
_entity.pdbx_description
1 polymer ?
#
loop_
_entity_poly.entity_id
_entity_poly.type
_entity_poly.pdbx_seq_one_letter_code
_entity_poly.pdbx_strand_id
1 'polypeptide(L)'
;MSGPGKNNNKGKDVARPAQNSSALTGSRFEQELRNAPADVQEKLRALLQQMALSGGAGVDAGALESSGREPKSMDEHKFWKTQPVVKHDEVVEENGPIEADVPLDQVRATPYPLPKEFEWSLVNVEDDKEIKELYELLTMNYVEDDDAMFRFDYSADFLKWALLPPGWKKAWHIGVRVASNKKLVAFISGIPQDVRVHNNVKRMVEINFLCVHKKLRSKRLAPVMIKEVTRRTHLEGIFQAVYTAGVVLPKPMATCRYFHRSLNPKKLVETGFSQLGRNMTMARFIKLYKLSAETSTPGLRPMEEKDVAAVAILMNKYMAHMELAPHFQEEDVRHWLISRPGVVWGYVVEDPETKKITDFFSFYSLPSTVINNPTHSTLNAAYSFYYAVQTPDEELNKIENVAERMTARDGAIKGRLTMLMRDALILARRNNFDVFNALNLMDNALFTEDLKFGPGDGYLHFYLYNWRCREVEGSKVGLVML
;
A
#
# COMPACT_ATOMS: atom_id res chain seq x y z
N MET A 1 -18.77 -62.35 -45.87
CA MET A 1 -20.11 -62.97 -45.79
C MET A 1 -20.36 -63.26 -44.32
N SER A 2 -21.42 -62.86 -43.63
CA SER A 2 -22.65 -62.12 -43.93
C SER A 2 -23.26 -61.83 -42.54
N GLY A 3 -23.83 -60.63 -42.32
CA GLY A 3 -24.74 -60.40 -41.18
C GLY A 3 -26.10 -61.10 -41.39
N PRO A 4 -27.21 -60.70 -40.74
CA PRO A 4 -27.39 -59.55 -39.83
C PRO A 4 -28.29 -59.83 -38.58
N GLY A 5 -28.45 -58.81 -37.72
CA GLY A 5 -29.49 -58.77 -36.69
C GLY A 5 -29.65 -57.37 -36.08
N LYS A 6 -30.54 -56.57 -36.66
CA LYS A 6 -30.87 -55.18 -36.27
C LYS A 6 -31.67 -55.14 -34.96
N ASN A 7 -31.44 -54.11 -34.15
CA ASN A 7 -32.54 -53.44 -33.47
C ASN A 7 -32.31 -51.92 -33.41
N ASN A 8 -33.28 -51.18 -33.94
CA ASN A 8 -33.36 -49.73 -33.97
C ASN A 8 -33.93 -49.21 -32.64
N ASN A 9 -33.37 -48.14 -32.08
CA ASN A 9 -34.23 -47.02 -31.69
C ASN A 9 -33.51 -45.67 -31.71
N LYS A 10 -34.25 -44.68 -32.22
CA LYS A 10 -33.83 -43.33 -32.61
C LYS A 10 -33.68 -42.41 -31.40
N GLY A 11 -32.66 -41.55 -31.40
CA GLY A 11 -32.48 -40.46 -30.44
C GLY A 11 -31.63 -39.33 -31.04
N LYS A 12 -32.32 -38.31 -31.56
CA LYS A 12 -31.90 -37.02 -32.13
C LYS A 12 -30.47 -36.53 -31.82
N ASP A 13 -29.76 -36.16 -32.88
CA ASP A 13 -28.61 -35.24 -32.87
C ASP A 13 -28.97 -33.93 -32.16
N VAL A 14 -28.27 -33.63 -31.07
CA VAL A 14 -28.19 -32.29 -30.49
C VAL A 14 -26.73 -31.87 -30.57
N ALA A 15 -26.46 -30.94 -31.48
CA ALA A 15 -25.19 -30.26 -31.61
C ALA A 15 -24.80 -29.61 -30.27
N ARG A 16 -23.58 -29.89 -29.81
CA ARG A 16 -22.95 -29.20 -28.68
C ARG A 16 -22.75 -27.72 -29.05
N PRO A 17 -23.20 -26.74 -28.25
CA PRO A 17 -22.84 -25.36 -28.50
C PRO A 17 -21.36 -25.15 -28.13
N ALA A 18 -20.65 -24.49 -29.04
CA ALA A 18 -19.26 -24.08 -28.88
C ALA A 18 -19.06 -23.26 -27.59
N GLN A 19 -18.04 -23.63 -26.83
CA GLN A 19 -17.50 -22.84 -25.73
C GLN A 19 -16.90 -21.55 -26.30
N ASN A 20 -17.56 -20.41 -26.08
CA ASN A 20 -16.96 -19.10 -26.23
C ASN A 20 -16.47 -18.61 -24.86
N SER A 21 -15.21 -18.92 -24.54
CA SER A 21 -14.44 -18.14 -23.57
C SER A 21 -13.97 -16.86 -24.26
N SER A 22 -14.83 -15.86 -24.34
CA SER A 22 -14.45 -14.55 -24.89
C SER A 22 -13.76 -13.71 -23.82
N ALA A 23 -12.53 -13.29 -24.12
CA ALA A 23 -11.73 -12.32 -23.40
C ALA A 23 -12.56 -11.12 -22.90
N LEU A 24 -12.58 -10.91 -21.59
CA LEU A 24 -13.22 -9.77 -20.93
C LEU A 24 -12.14 -8.88 -20.32
N THR A 25 -11.46 -8.13 -21.19
CA THR A 25 -10.60 -7.01 -20.83
C THR A 25 -11.00 -5.81 -21.69
N GLY A 26 -11.27 -4.66 -21.06
CA GLY A 26 -11.57 -3.38 -21.73
C GLY A 26 -12.96 -3.21 -22.40
N SER A 27 -13.60 -4.26 -22.90
CA SER A 27 -14.78 -4.15 -23.80
C SER A 27 -16.09 -3.74 -23.12
N ARG A 28 -16.33 -4.14 -21.86
CA ARG A 28 -17.60 -3.85 -21.16
C ARG A 28 -17.80 -2.36 -20.85
N PHE A 29 -16.72 -1.67 -20.52
CA PHE A 29 -16.75 -0.21 -20.33
C PHE A 29 -16.99 0.53 -21.64
N GLU A 30 -16.44 0.03 -22.75
CA GLU A 30 -16.75 0.58 -24.07
C GLU A 30 -18.19 0.31 -24.47
N GLN A 31 -18.74 -0.87 -24.19
CA GLN A 31 -20.14 -1.17 -24.44
C GLN A 31 -21.06 -0.28 -23.62
N GLU A 32 -20.81 -0.10 -22.33
CA GLU A 32 -21.64 0.73 -21.45
C GLU A 32 -21.52 2.24 -21.75
N LEU A 33 -20.35 2.74 -22.17
CA LEU A 33 -20.22 4.12 -22.68
C LEU A 33 -20.80 4.29 -24.08
N ARG A 34 -20.67 3.30 -24.97
CA ARG A 34 -21.26 3.31 -26.32
C ARG A 34 -22.78 3.19 -26.29
N ASN A 35 -23.33 2.61 -25.23
CA ASN A 35 -24.77 2.50 -24.99
C ASN A 35 -25.36 3.75 -24.33
N ALA A 36 -24.53 4.73 -23.92
CA ALA A 36 -25.03 6.04 -23.52
C ALA A 36 -25.60 6.78 -24.75
N PRO A 37 -26.67 7.59 -24.59
CA PRO A 37 -27.22 8.39 -25.67
C PRO A 37 -26.14 9.18 -26.42
N ALA A 38 -26.24 9.26 -27.75
CA ALA A 38 -25.19 9.83 -28.60
C ALA A 38 -24.82 11.28 -28.20
N ASP A 39 -25.79 12.05 -27.73
CA ASP A 39 -25.60 13.42 -27.25
C ASP A 39 -24.78 13.47 -25.94
N VAL A 40 -24.85 12.44 -25.09
CA VAL A 40 -24.05 12.32 -23.87
C VAL A 40 -22.60 11.97 -24.21
N GLN A 41 -22.37 11.11 -25.20
CA GLN A 41 -21.01 10.78 -25.66
C GLN A 41 -20.32 11.98 -26.30
N GLU A 42 -21.06 12.75 -27.09
CA GLU A 42 -20.55 13.94 -27.78
C GLU A 42 -20.28 15.10 -26.80
N LYS A 43 -21.19 15.34 -25.85
CA LYS A 43 -20.99 16.32 -24.76
C LYS A 43 -19.81 15.96 -23.87
N LEU A 44 -19.64 14.68 -23.52
CA LEU A 44 -18.52 14.22 -22.71
C LEU A 44 -17.18 14.37 -23.46
N ARG A 45 -17.14 14.07 -24.77
CA ARG A 45 -15.94 14.31 -25.60
C ARG A 45 -15.61 15.79 -25.74
N ALA A 46 -16.61 16.63 -26.01
CA ALA A 46 -16.44 18.08 -26.13
C ALA A 46 -15.97 18.70 -24.81
N LEU A 47 -16.54 18.27 -23.67
CA LEU A 47 -16.11 18.69 -22.34
C LEU A 47 -14.67 18.25 -22.04
N LEU A 48 -14.31 17.00 -22.34
CA LEU A 48 -12.95 16.49 -22.15
C LEU A 48 -11.92 17.20 -23.03
N GLN A 49 -12.31 17.69 -24.21
CA GLN A 49 -11.50 18.57 -25.05
C GLN A 49 -11.41 19.99 -24.46
N GLN A 50 -12.52 20.56 -23.97
CA GLN A 50 -12.54 21.89 -23.38
C GLN A 50 -11.74 21.97 -22.07
N MET A 51 -11.75 20.90 -21.27
CA MET A 51 -10.89 20.73 -20.09
C MET A 51 -9.42 20.51 -20.43
N ALA A 52 -9.10 20.04 -21.64
CA ALA A 52 -7.71 19.90 -22.12
C ALA A 52 -7.15 21.22 -22.67
N LEU A 53 -8.00 22.06 -23.27
CA LEU A 53 -7.62 23.29 -23.96
C LEU A 53 -7.47 24.52 -23.04
N SER A 54 -7.93 24.44 -21.78
CA SER A 54 -7.96 25.57 -20.84
C SER A 54 -6.88 25.55 -19.73
N GLY A 55 -5.83 24.73 -19.85
CA GLY A 55 -4.71 24.81 -18.91
C GLY A 55 -3.61 23.78 -19.10
N GLY A 56 -2.48 24.21 -19.69
CA GLY A 56 -1.28 23.39 -19.87
C GLY A 56 -0.67 22.87 -18.56
N ALA A 57 -0.08 21.67 -18.64
CA ALA A 57 0.58 20.89 -17.59
C ALA A 57 -0.27 20.64 -16.33
N GLY A 58 -0.98 19.51 -16.31
CA GLY A 58 -1.70 18.97 -15.15
C GLY A 58 -0.86 17.90 -14.44
N VAL A 59 -1.16 17.71 -13.15
CA VAL A 59 -0.67 16.56 -12.37
C VAL A 59 -1.37 15.32 -12.92
N ASP A 60 -0.59 14.37 -13.42
CA ASP A 60 -1.13 13.15 -13.99
C ASP A 60 -1.31 12.13 -12.87
N ALA A 61 -2.55 11.81 -12.54
CA ALA A 61 -2.90 10.79 -11.56
C ALA A 61 -2.49 9.37 -12.02
N GLY A 62 -2.07 9.22 -13.28
CA GLY A 62 -1.38 8.02 -13.77
C GLY A 62 0.13 8.07 -13.68
N ALA A 63 0.75 9.24 -13.60
CA ALA A 63 2.19 9.38 -13.42
C ALA A 63 2.54 9.39 -11.93
N LEU A 64 2.07 8.35 -11.22
CA LEU A 64 2.76 7.79 -10.05
C LEU A 64 3.88 6.82 -10.52
N GLU A 65 4.25 6.91 -11.80
CA GLU A 65 5.26 6.14 -12.54
C GLU A 65 6.67 6.65 -12.26
N SER A 66 7.56 5.73 -11.87
CA SER A 66 9.00 5.93 -11.64
C SER A 66 9.76 6.14 -12.95
N SER A 67 9.38 7.13 -13.75
CA SER A 67 10.29 7.59 -14.81
C SER A 67 11.41 8.40 -14.13
N GLY A 68 12.67 7.98 -14.31
CA GLY A 68 13.89 8.67 -13.86
C GLY A 68 14.11 10.06 -14.48
N ARG A 69 13.07 10.89 -14.49
CA ARG A 69 13.10 12.31 -14.85
C ARG A 69 13.49 13.10 -13.62
N GLU A 70 14.32 14.12 -13.82
CA GLU A 70 14.69 15.06 -12.76
C GLU A 70 13.45 15.62 -12.05
N PRO A 71 13.52 15.87 -10.73
CA PRO A 71 12.42 16.46 -9.98
C PRO A 71 11.98 17.76 -10.65
N LYS A 72 10.69 17.90 -10.92
CA LYS A 72 10.15 19.15 -11.48
C LYS A 72 10.41 20.29 -10.51
N SER A 73 10.74 21.47 -11.03
CA SER A 73 10.87 22.67 -10.20
C SER A 73 9.54 23.02 -9.51
N MET A 74 9.58 23.72 -8.37
CA MET A 74 8.37 24.16 -7.66
C MET A 74 7.39 24.94 -8.56
N ASP A 75 7.91 25.74 -9.48
CA ASP A 75 7.11 26.57 -10.37
C ASP A 75 6.29 25.77 -11.39
N GLU A 76 6.80 24.59 -11.77
CA GLU A 76 6.11 23.64 -12.65
C GLU A 76 4.94 22.94 -11.93
N HIS A 77 5.00 22.83 -10.60
CA HIS A 77 3.94 22.23 -9.79
C HIS A 77 2.78 23.20 -9.53
N LYS A 78 1.93 23.42 -10.54
CA LYS A 78 0.77 24.35 -10.45
C LYS A 78 -0.17 24.11 -9.27
N PHE A 79 -0.33 22.87 -8.82
CA PHE A 79 -1.16 22.52 -7.66
C PHE A 79 -0.35 22.58 -6.35
N TRP A 80 0.73 21.79 -6.23
CA TRP A 80 1.48 21.67 -4.97
C TRP A 80 2.10 22.97 -4.49
N LYS A 81 2.45 23.90 -5.38
CA LYS A 81 2.95 25.22 -4.99
C LYS A 81 1.95 26.08 -4.19
N THR A 82 0.66 25.73 -4.21
CA THR A 82 -0.40 26.42 -3.46
C THR A 82 -0.85 25.66 -2.22
N GLN A 83 -0.24 24.51 -1.93
CA GLN A 83 -0.60 23.68 -0.79
C GLN A 83 0.35 23.94 0.38
N PRO A 84 -0.10 23.72 1.63
CA PRO A 84 0.75 23.84 2.82
C PRO A 84 1.69 22.62 2.90
N VAL A 85 2.72 22.59 2.07
CA VAL A 85 3.77 21.56 2.06
C VAL A 85 5.14 22.24 2.06
N VAL A 86 6.14 21.56 2.61
CA VAL A 86 7.53 22.04 2.60
C VAL A 86 8.01 22.17 1.16
N LYS A 87 8.58 23.33 0.81
CA LYS A 87 9.09 23.56 -0.56
C LYS A 87 10.47 22.92 -0.75
N HIS A 88 10.88 22.69 -2.00
CA HIS A 88 12.16 22.03 -2.29
C HIS A 88 13.38 22.75 -1.70
N ASP A 89 13.37 24.07 -1.73
CA ASP A 89 14.41 25.00 -1.27
C ASP A 89 14.27 25.40 0.20
N GLU A 90 13.19 24.99 0.88
CA GLU A 90 12.96 25.30 2.28
C GLU A 90 13.86 24.47 3.19
N VAL A 91 14.64 25.15 4.03
CA VAL A 91 15.39 24.54 5.13
C VAL A 91 14.52 24.59 6.38
N VAL A 92 14.15 23.42 6.89
CA VAL A 92 13.29 23.31 8.07
C VAL A 92 14.15 23.28 9.33
N GLU A 93 14.12 24.35 10.12
CA GLU A 93 14.80 24.40 11.42
C GLU A 93 13.94 23.82 12.54
N GLU A 94 12.62 24.04 12.53
CA GLU A 94 11.70 23.59 13.57
C GLU A 94 10.52 22.81 13.00
N ASN A 95 10.09 21.78 13.73
CA ASN A 95 8.94 20.96 13.35
C ASN A 95 7.64 21.62 13.82
N GLY A 96 6.61 21.62 12.98
CA GLY A 96 5.31 22.19 13.36
C GLY A 96 4.39 22.47 12.18
N PRO A 97 3.17 22.97 12.42
CA PRO A 97 2.21 23.23 11.35
C PRO A 97 2.70 24.33 10.40
N ILE A 98 2.37 24.20 9.11
CA ILE A 98 2.71 25.21 8.09
C ILE A 98 1.73 26.37 8.15
N GLU A 99 0.45 26.05 8.19
CA GLU A 99 -0.69 26.93 8.40
C GLU A 99 -1.35 26.58 9.74
N ALA A 100 -1.81 27.60 10.47
CA ALA A 100 -2.53 27.40 11.72
C ALA A 100 -3.88 26.72 11.47
N ASP A 101 -4.30 25.88 12.43
CA ASP A 101 -5.63 25.28 12.44
C ASP A 101 -6.69 26.41 12.44
N VAL A 102 -7.68 26.30 11.56
CA VAL A 102 -8.75 27.30 11.47
C VAL A 102 -10.00 26.84 12.24
N PRO A 103 -10.77 27.76 12.84
CA PRO A 103 -12.07 27.46 13.42
C PRO A 103 -13.02 26.76 12.43
N LEU A 104 -13.88 25.87 12.94
CA LEU A 104 -14.76 25.04 12.10
C LEU A 104 -15.71 25.87 11.21
N ASP A 105 -16.15 27.04 11.68
CA ASP A 105 -17.00 27.97 10.94
C ASP A 105 -16.27 28.66 9.77
N GLN A 106 -14.95 28.64 9.75
CA GLN A 106 -14.11 29.12 8.64
C GLN A 106 -13.79 28.00 7.63
N VAL A 107 -14.03 26.73 7.99
CA VAL A 107 -13.87 25.61 7.07
C VAL A 107 -15.05 25.59 6.09
N ARG A 108 -14.75 25.46 4.80
CA ARG A 108 -15.77 25.39 3.74
C ARG A 108 -16.76 24.23 4.01
N ALA A 109 -18.01 24.58 4.30
CA ALA A 109 -19.06 23.61 4.59
C ALA A 109 -19.51 22.80 3.36
N THR A 110 -19.52 23.41 2.17
CA THR A 110 -20.00 22.78 0.94
C THR A 110 -18.89 22.07 0.16
N PRO A 111 -19.17 20.94 -0.50
CA PRO A 111 -18.19 20.25 -1.34
C PRO A 111 -17.57 21.16 -2.42
N TYR A 112 -16.35 20.83 -2.85
CA TYR A 112 -15.78 21.47 -4.04
C TYR A 112 -16.61 21.11 -5.29
N PRO A 113 -16.80 22.06 -6.22
CA PRO A 113 -17.60 21.79 -7.41
C PRO A 113 -16.93 20.75 -8.32
N LEU A 114 -17.74 19.86 -8.88
CA LEU A 114 -17.36 18.97 -9.97
C LEU A 114 -18.08 19.40 -11.25
N PRO A 115 -17.57 19.02 -12.45
CA PRO A 115 -18.37 19.11 -13.67
C PRO A 115 -19.70 18.37 -13.50
N LYS A 116 -20.77 18.87 -14.12
CA LYS A 116 -22.15 18.37 -13.95
C LYS A 116 -22.33 16.88 -14.32
N GLU A 117 -21.41 16.33 -15.10
CA GLU A 117 -21.34 14.93 -15.52
C GLU A 117 -20.85 14.01 -14.39
N PHE A 118 -20.33 14.58 -13.32
CA PHE A 118 -19.81 13.87 -12.15
C PHE A 118 -20.49 14.32 -10.87
N GLU A 119 -20.51 13.43 -9.90
CA GLU A 119 -20.99 13.70 -8.55
C GLU A 119 -20.07 13.07 -7.51
N TRP A 120 -20.02 13.70 -6.34
CA TRP A 120 -19.35 13.11 -5.18
C TRP A 120 -20.18 11.94 -4.66
N SER A 121 -19.49 10.92 -4.19
CA SER A 121 -20.07 9.81 -3.46
C SER A 121 -19.19 9.46 -2.27
N LEU A 122 -19.80 8.95 -1.21
CA LEU A 122 -19.06 8.36 -0.10
C LEU A 122 -19.17 6.85 -0.21
N VAL A 123 -18.06 6.19 -0.52
CA VAL A 123 -18.03 4.76 -0.77
C VAL A 123 -18.21 4.02 0.55
N ASN A 124 -19.22 3.17 0.63
CA ASN A 124 -19.46 2.33 1.79
C ASN A 124 -18.73 0.99 1.64
N VAL A 125 -17.56 0.84 2.25
CA VAL A 125 -16.76 -0.40 2.14
C VAL A 125 -17.32 -1.57 2.96
N GLU A 126 -18.30 -1.32 3.82
CA GLU A 126 -19.07 -2.37 4.49
C GLU A 126 -20.14 -2.97 3.57
N ASP A 127 -20.53 -2.27 2.49
CA ASP A 127 -21.45 -2.77 1.48
C ASP A 127 -20.70 -3.59 0.42
N ASP A 128 -21.12 -4.84 0.24
CA ASP A 128 -20.42 -5.80 -0.64
C ASP A 128 -20.45 -5.39 -2.12
N LYS A 129 -21.44 -4.60 -2.55
CA LYS A 129 -21.51 -4.10 -3.93
C LYS A 129 -20.55 -2.91 -4.10
N GLU A 130 -20.56 -1.95 -3.19
CA GLU A 130 -19.71 -0.77 -3.26
C GLU A 130 -18.21 -1.12 -3.10
N ILE A 131 -17.86 -2.06 -2.21
CA ILE A 131 -16.46 -2.52 -2.10
C ILE A 131 -16.00 -3.26 -3.36
N LYS A 132 -16.89 -4.00 -4.01
CA LYS A 132 -16.59 -4.66 -5.29
C LYS A 132 -16.34 -3.63 -6.39
N GLU A 133 -17.14 -2.55 -6.44
CA GLU A 133 -16.91 -1.45 -7.37
C GLU A 133 -15.57 -0.76 -7.12
N LEU A 134 -15.19 -0.58 -5.84
CA LEU A 134 -13.89 -0.03 -5.45
C LEU A 134 -12.74 -0.95 -5.88
N TYR A 135 -12.85 -2.24 -5.59
CA TYR A 135 -11.92 -3.28 -6.05
C TYR A 135 -11.73 -3.22 -7.56
N GLU A 136 -12.82 -3.23 -8.34
CA GLU A 136 -12.76 -3.16 -9.80
C GLU A 136 -12.09 -1.88 -10.30
N LEU A 137 -12.33 -0.74 -9.65
CA LEU A 137 -11.64 0.52 -9.96
C LEU A 137 -10.13 0.39 -9.72
N LEU A 138 -9.73 -0.04 -8.52
CA LEU A 138 -8.33 -0.09 -8.10
C LEU A 138 -7.54 -1.09 -8.95
N THR A 139 -8.03 -2.32 -9.06
CA THR A 139 -7.40 -3.36 -9.87
C THR A 139 -7.21 -2.86 -11.29
N MET A 140 -8.20 -2.23 -11.92
CA MET A 140 -8.07 -1.83 -13.33
C MET A 140 -7.29 -0.53 -13.56
N ASN A 141 -7.05 0.31 -12.53
CA ASN A 141 -6.61 1.69 -12.73
C ASN A 141 -5.62 2.27 -11.70
N TYR A 142 -5.20 1.54 -10.66
CA TYR A 142 -4.34 2.08 -9.61
C TYR A 142 -2.85 2.04 -9.99
N VAL A 143 -2.13 0.99 -9.60
CA VAL A 143 -0.68 0.87 -9.83
C VAL A 143 -0.40 -0.30 -10.76
N GLU A 144 0.36 -0.01 -11.81
CA GLU A 144 1.00 -0.96 -12.70
C GLU A 144 2.51 -0.72 -12.58
N ASP A 145 3.31 -1.78 -12.69
CA ASP A 145 4.75 -1.62 -12.84
C ASP A 145 5.09 -0.92 -14.17
N ASP A 146 6.31 -0.40 -14.30
CA ASP A 146 6.74 0.41 -15.45
C ASP A 146 6.58 -0.33 -16.80
N ASP A 147 6.61 -1.67 -16.77
CA ASP A 147 6.43 -2.55 -17.94
C ASP A 147 5.00 -3.10 -18.09
N ALA A 148 4.07 -2.73 -17.21
CA ALA A 148 2.69 -3.22 -17.12
C ALA A 148 2.55 -4.76 -17.13
N MET A 149 3.50 -5.46 -16.52
CA MET A 149 3.50 -6.91 -16.32
C MET A 149 2.71 -7.32 -15.06
N PHE A 150 2.64 -6.44 -14.06
CA PHE A 150 2.03 -6.69 -12.76
C PHE A 150 1.08 -5.58 -12.35
N ARG A 151 0.04 -5.97 -11.63
CA ARG A 151 -0.99 -5.06 -11.13
C ARG A 151 -1.44 -5.51 -9.76
N PHE A 152 -1.49 -4.60 -8.79
CA PHE A 152 -1.96 -4.94 -7.46
C PHE A 152 -3.40 -5.45 -7.45
N ASP A 153 -3.62 -6.51 -6.70
CA ASP A 153 -4.88 -7.21 -6.55
C ASP A 153 -5.33 -7.11 -5.08
N TYR A 154 -5.87 -5.94 -4.73
CA TYR A 154 -6.35 -5.64 -3.38
C TYR A 154 -7.66 -6.38 -3.11
N SER A 155 -7.64 -7.47 -2.34
CA SER A 155 -8.88 -8.19 -2.02
C SER A 155 -9.88 -7.31 -1.25
N ALA A 156 -11.17 -7.66 -1.31
CA ALA A 156 -12.21 -6.97 -0.53
C ALA A 156 -11.89 -7.02 0.98
N ASP A 157 -11.39 -8.15 1.48
CA ASP A 157 -11.00 -8.29 2.89
C ASP A 157 -9.80 -7.40 3.25
N PHE A 158 -8.84 -7.24 2.33
CA PHE A 158 -7.74 -6.31 2.50
C PHE A 158 -8.24 -4.86 2.56
N LEU A 159 -9.13 -4.47 1.65
CA LEU A 159 -9.70 -3.12 1.63
C LEU A 159 -10.52 -2.83 2.89
N LYS A 160 -11.31 -3.80 3.39
CA LYS A 160 -12.01 -3.66 4.69
C LYS A 160 -11.02 -3.49 5.84
N TRP A 161 -9.95 -4.28 5.87
CA TRP A 161 -8.89 -4.15 6.88
C TRP A 161 -8.18 -2.79 6.81
N ALA A 162 -7.82 -2.32 5.62
CA ALA A 162 -7.10 -1.07 5.43
C ALA A 162 -7.96 0.18 5.68
N LEU A 163 -9.26 0.13 5.36
CA LEU A 163 -10.13 1.31 5.37
C LEU A 163 -11.00 1.43 6.62
N LEU A 164 -11.10 0.37 7.44
CA LEU A 164 -11.92 0.37 8.66
C LEU A 164 -11.10 0.27 9.97
N PRO A 165 -9.99 1.00 10.17
CA PRO A 165 -9.31 1.01 11.46
C PRO A 165 -10.11 1.76 12.53
N PRO A 166 -9.77 1.60 13.82
CA PRO A 166 -10.42 2.34 14.89
C PRO A 166 -10.49 3.85 14.61
N GLY A 167 -11.69 4.42 14.77
CA GLY A 167 -11.95 5.84 14.51
C GLY A 167 -12.14 6.23 13.04
N TRP A 168 -12.14 5.28 12.09
CA TRP A 168 -12.42 5.57 10.68
C TRP A 168 -13.72 6.35 10.49
N LYS A 169 -13.78 7.14 9.42
CA LYS A 169 -14.97 7.93 9.09
C LYS A 169 -15.36 7.69 7.64
N LYS A 170 -16.63 7.34 7.42
CA LYS A 170 -17.23 7.25 6.07
C LYS A 170 -17.02 8.52 5.24
N ALA A 171 -16.96 9.69 5.90
CA ALA A 171 -16.68 10.96 5.25
C ALA A 171 -15.32 11.00 4.53
N TRP A 172 -14.37 10.15 4.89
CA TRP A 172 -13.04 10.11 4.31
C TRP A 172 -12.86 9.07 3.21
N HIS A 173 -13.90 8.32 2.83
CA HIS A 173 -13.86 7.38 1.71
C HIS A 173 -14.57 8.00 0.49
N ILE A 174 -13.84 8.80 -0.27
CA ILE A 174 -14.43 9.74 -1.22
C ILE A 174 -14.30 9.16 -2.64
N GLY A 175 -15.45 8.87 -3.24
CA GLY A 175 -15.57 8.46 -4.63
C GLY A 175 -16.08 9.57 -5.53
N VAL A 176 -15.68 9.54 -6.80
CA VAL A 176 -16.33 10.31 -7.87
C VAL A 176 -17.09 9.36 -8.77
N ARG A 177 -18.38 9.63 -8.98
CA ARG A 177 -19.25 8.83 -9.85
C ARG A 177 -19.68 9.63 -11.07
N VAL A 178 -19.89 8.94 -12.19
CA VAL A 178 -20.55 9.54 -13.36
C VAL A 178 -22.03 9.71 -13.04
N ALA A 179 -22.55 10.94 -13.14
CA ALA A 179 -23.90 11.28 -12.69
C ALA A 179 -25.01 10.50 -13.40
N SER A 180 -24.82 10.18 -14.70
CA SER A 180 -25.82 9.52 -15.55
C SER A 180 -25.97 8.02 -15.28
N ASN A 181 -24.91 7.31 -14.91
CA ASN A 181 -24.91 5.85 -14.75
C ASN A 181 -24.38 5.37 -13.40
N LYS A 182 -24.00 6.30 -12.51
CA LYS A 182 -23.48 6.06 -11.15
C LYS A 182 -22.17 5.25 -11.10
N LYS A 183 -21.48 5.06 -12.21
CA LYS A 183 -20.21 4.32 -12.25
C LYS A 183 -19.13 5.06 -11.47
N LEU A 184 -18.44 4.35 -10.57
CA LEU A 184 -17.27 4.86 -9.84
C LEU A 184 -16.07 5.01 -10.79
N VAL A 185 -15.48 6.21 -10.82
CA VAL A 185 -14.38 6.56 -11.75
C VAL A 185 -13.17 7.19 -11.08
N ALA A 186 -13.26 7.52 -9.78
CA ALA A 186 -12.12 7.88 -8.98
C ALA A 186 -12.39 7.61 -7.51
N PHE A 187 -11.34 7.40 -6.72
CA PHE A 187 -11.39 7.19 -5.29
C PHE A 187 -10.19 7.85 -4.60
N ILE A 188 -10.38 8.32 -3.37
CA ILE A 188 -9.32 8.71 -2.44
C ILE A 188 -9.81 8.38 -1.03
N SER A 189 -8.92 7.89 -0.18
CA SER A 189 -9.25 7.55 1.19
C SER A 189 -8.40 8.29 2.21
N GLY A 190 -8.96 8.47 3.40
CA GLY A 190 -8.23 8.83 4.60
C GLY A 190 -8.64 7.93 5.78
N ILE A 191 -7.69 7.63 6.66
CA ILE A 191 -7.91 6.95 7.94
C ILE A 191 -7.21 7.73 9.07
N PRO A 192 -7.70 7.70 10.32
CA PRO A 192 -7.03 8.39 11.41
C PRO A 192 -5.82 7.59 11.88
N GLN A 193 -4.76 8.29 12.27
CA GLN A 193 -3.61 7.66 12.90
C GLN A 193 -2.91 8.65 13.83
N ASP A 194 -2.50 8.19 15.01
CA ASP A 194 -1.55 8.93 15.84
C ASP A 194 -0.13 8.67 15.31
N VAL A 195 0.52 9.74 14.84
CA VAL A 195 1.83 9.66 14.21
C VAL A 195 2.82 10.45 15.04
N ARG A 196 3.91 9.78 15.44
CA ARG A 196 5.12 10.42 15.97
C ARG A 196 5.89 11.04 14.82
N VAL A 197 6.18 12.33 14.93
CA VAL A 197 7.10 13.08 14.08
C VAL A 197 8.16 13.74 14.98
N HIS A 198 9.34 13.14 14.98
CA HIS A 198 10.41 13.32 15.96
C HIS A 198 9.88 13.22 17.40
N ASN A 199 9.79 14.35 18.11
CA ASN A 199 9.40 14.39 19.52
C ASN A 199 7.89 14.63 19.72
N ASN A 200 7.14 14.88 18.65
CA ASN A 200 5.72 15.21 18.73
C ASN A 200 4.87 14.03 18.28
N VAL A 201 3.87 13.65 19.07
CA VAL A 201 2.80 12.76 18.62
C VAL A 201 1.61 13.63 18.23
N LYS A 202 1.12 13.47 17.00
CA LYS A 202 0.00 14.24 16.46
C LYS A 202 -1.00 13.29 15.81
N ARG A 203 -2.28 13.49 16.11
CA ARG A 203 -3.37 12.85 15.37
C ARG A 203 -3.40 13.43 13.95
N MET A 204 -3.17 12.58 12.96
CA MET A 204 -3.18 12.93 11.54
C MET A 204 -4.17 12.05 10.79
N VAL A 205 -4.41 12.39 9.53
CA VAL A 205 -5.08 11.48 8.58
C VAL A 205 -4.03 10.85 7.67
N GLU A 206 -3.95 9.53 7.64
CA GLU A 206 -3.17 8.80 6.64
C GLU A 206 -3.98 8.75 5.34
N ILE A 207 -3.44 9.32 4.26
CA ILE A 207 -4.09 9.35 2.94
C ILE A 207 -3.50 8.26 2.06
N ASN A 208 -4.37 7.42 1.50
CA ASN A 208 -3.99 6.34 0.59
C ASN A 208 -5.09 6.09 -0.47
N PHE A 209 -4.83 5.18 -1.42
CA PHE A 209 -5.75 4.73 -2.46
C PHE A 209 -6.27 5.82 -3.40
N LEU A 210 -5.47 6.87 -3.65
CA LEU A 210 -5.80 7.88 -4.66
C LEU A 210 -5.75 7.25 -6.06
N CYS A 211 -6.91 6.91 -6.61
CA CYS A 211 -7.05 6.29 -7.92
C CYS A 211 -7.95 7.13 -8.82
N VAL A 212 -7.49 7.41 -10.03
CA VAL A 212 -8.33 8.00 -11.09
C VAL A 212 -8.35 7.04 -12.27
N HIS A 213 -9.55 6.74 -12.76
CA HIS A 213 -9.74 5.88 -13.92
C HIS A 213 -8.89 6.36 -15.11
N LYS A 214 -8.24 5.43 -15.84
CA LYS A 214 -7.20 5.76 -16.83
C LYS A 214 -7.61 6.81 -17.86
N LYS A 215 -8.86 6.74 -18.36
CA LYS A 215 -9.40 7.70 -19.35
C LYS A 215 -9.62 9.13 -18.82
N LEU A 216 -9.62 9.33 -17.50
CA LEU A 216 -9.78 10.64 -16.84
C LEU A 216 -8.45 11.19 -16.29
N ARG A 217 -7.35 10.44 -16.46
CA ARG A 217 -6.00 10.89 -16.15
C ARG A 217 -5.63 12.13 -16.98
N SER A 218 -4.69 12.93 -16.48
CA SER A 218 -4.36 14.25 -17.05
C SER A 218 -5.51 15.28 -17.17
N LYS A 219 -6.70 15.04 -16.57
CA LYS A 219 -7.83 16.01 -16.53
C LYS A 219 -7.93 16.82 -15.23
N ARG A 220 -6.86 16.82 -14.41
CA ARG A 220 -6.77 17.55 -13.12
C ARG A 220 -7.84 17.16 -12.08
N LEU A 221 -8.37 15.95 -12.15
CA LEU A 221 -9.34 15.46 -11.15
C LEU A 221 -8.69 15.24 -9.78
N ALA A 222 -7.48 14.68 -9.74
CA ALA A 222 -6.78 14.39 -8.47
C ALA A 222 -6.59 15.64 -7.58
N PRO A 223 -6.12 16.81 -8.07
CA PRO A 223 -6.12 18.04 -7.28
C PRO A 223 -7.46 18.42 -6.64
N VAL A 224 -8.58 18.19 -7.34
CA VAL A 224 -9.92 18.48 -6.81
C VAL A 224 -10.29 17.49 -5.71
N MET A 225 -9.92 16.21 -5.88
CA MET A 225 -10.10 15.17 -4.86
C MET A 225 -9.26 15.42 -3.61
N ILE A 226 -8.00 15.85 -3.77
CA ILE A 226 -7.12 16.22 -2.64
C ILE A 226 -7.73 17.40 -1.87
N LYS A 227 -8.24 18.42 -2.56
CA LYS A 227 -8.96 19.53 -1.90
C LYS A 227 -10.21 19.07 -1.16
N GLU A 228 -10.98 18.15 -1.75
CA GLU A 228 -12.20 17.64 -1.11
C GLU A 228 -11.90 16.76 0.11
N VAL A 229 -10.89 15.88 0.07
CA VAL A 229 -10.49 15.11 1.26
C VAL A 229 -9.99 16.04 2.35
N THR A 230 -9.14 17.01 2.01
CA THR A 230 -8.63 18.02 2.95
C THR A 230 -9.76 18.79 3.62
N ARG A 231 -10.77 19.23 2.84
CA ARG A 231 -11.95 19.91 3.39
C ARG A 231 -12.68 19.04 4.41
N ARG A 232 -12.83 17.74 4.14
CA ARG A 232 -13.53 16.80 5.02
C ARG A 232 -12.72 16.42 6.25
N THR A 233 -11.40 16.38 6.18
CA THR A 233 -10.57 16.18 7.38
C THR A 233 -10.58 17.41 8.26
N HIS A 234 -10.56 18.61 7.67
CA HIS A 234 -10.66 19.89 8.41
C HIS A 234 -12.01 20.04 9.11
N LEU A 235 -13.11 19.58 8.49
CA LEU A 235 -14.43 19.56 9.14
C LEU A 235 -14.50 18.66 10.37
N GLU A 236 -13.57 17.71 10.50
CA GLU A 236 -13.43 16.83 11.66
C GLU A 236 -12.34 17.34 12.63
N GLY A 237 -11.80 18.54 12.40
CA GLY A 237 -10.79 19.16 13.24
C GLY A 237 -9.37 18.62 13.05
N ILE A 238 -9.09 17.86 11.98
CA ILE A 238 -7.75 17.33 11.70
C ILE A 238 -7.18 18.01 10.45
N PHE A 239 -6.09 18.75 10.65
CA PHE A 239 -5.50 19.64 9.64
C PHE A 239 -4.19 19.12 9.04
N GLN A 240 -3.69 17.98 9.54
CA GLN A 240 -2.44 17.38 9.10
C GLN A 240 -2.69 15.97 8.56
N ALA A 241 -1.89 15.58 7.58
CA ALA A 241 -1.97 14.27 6.98
C ALA A 241 -0.58 13.71 6.69
N VAL A 242 -0.48 12.38 6.65
CA VAL A 242 0.70 11.65 6.15
C VAL A 242 0.31 10.90 4.89
N TYR A 243 1.21 10.86 3.90
CA TYR A 243 0.98 10.12 2.67
C TYR A 243 2.29 9.69 2.03
N THR A 244 2.23 8.68 1.18
CA THR A 244 3.37 8.22 0.39
C THR A 244 3.08 8.24 -1.10
N ALA A 245 4.14 8.38 -1.90
CA ALA A 245 4.06 8.26 -3.35
C ALA A 245 5.33 7.60 -3.91
N GLY A 246 5.19 6.87 -5.02
CA GLY A 246 6.32 6.36 -5.81
C GLY A 246 7.00 7.43 -6.68
N VAL A 247 6.37 8.60 -6.82
CA VAL A 247 6.93 9.75 -7.54
C VAL A 247 7.34 10.86 -6.60
N VAL A 248 8.34 11.61 -7.02
CA VAL A 248 8.84 12.75 -6.27
C VAL A 248 7.87 13.93 -6.40
N LEU A 249 7.25 14.27 -5.27
CA LEU A 249 6.51 15.51 -5.04
C LEU A 249 7.31 16.48 -4.14
N PRO A 250 6.97 17.78 -4.10
CA PRO A 250 7.62 18.70 -3.17
C PRO A 250 7.10 18.57 -1.72
N LYS A 251 7.95 18.50 -0.69
CA LYS A 251 9.30 17.91 -0.64
C LYS A 251 9.18 16.64 0.21
N PRO A 252 9.78 15.50 -0.21
CA PRO A 252 9.72 14.28 0.60
C PRO A 252 10.49 14.50 1.90
N MET A 253 9.92 14.04 3.01
CA MET A 253 10.59 14.09 4.31
C MET A 253 11.51 12.89 4.51
N ALA A 254 11.22 11.76 3.87
CA ALA A 254 12.03 10.55 3.89
C ALA A 254 11.84 9.80 2.57
N THR A 255 12.85 9.03 2.20
CA THR A 255 12.80 8.15 1.02
C THR A 255 13.31 6.78 1.39
N CYS A 256 12.50 5.76 1.12
CA CYS A 256 12.85 4.37 1.34
C CYS A 256 12.86 3.62 0.01
N ARG A 257 13.76 2.66 -0.14
CA ARG A 257 13.91 1.79 -1.31
C ARG A 257 13.30 0.43 -1.02
N TYR A 258 12.61 -0.16 -2.01
CA TYR A 258 12.12 -1.52 -1.92
C TYR A 258 13.24 -2.56 -2.02
N PHE A 259 13.05 -3.67 -1.33
CA PHE A 259 13.91 -4.84 -1.30
C PHE A 259 13.05 -6.09 -1.44
N HIS A 260 13.56 -7.11 -2.12
CA HIS A 260 12.83 -8.32 -2.45
C HIS A 260 13.61 -9.56 -2.04
N ARG A 261 12.93 -10.50 -1.39
CA ARG A 261 13.46 -11.80 -1.03
C ARG A 261 12.67 -12.91 -1.70
N SER A 262 13.33 -13.65 -2.60
CA SER A 262 12.67 -14.69 -3.38
C SER A 262 12.29 -15.94 -2.56
N LEU A 263 11.00 -16.24 -2.45
CA LEU A 263 10.51 -17.46 -1.78
C LEU A 263 10.29 -18.60 -2.78
N ASN A 264 9.89 -18.25 -4.02
CA ASN A 264 9.68 -19.14 -5.14
C ASN A 264 10.48 -18.70 -6.38
N PRO A 265 11.82 -18.92 -6.41
CA PRO A 265 12.70 -18.36 -7.44
C PRO A 265 12.33 -18.78 -8.88
N LYS A 266 11.80 -20.00 -9.05
CA LYS A 266 11.36 -20.49 -10.34
C LYS A 266 10.20 -19.66 -10.90
N LYS A 267 9.14 -19.47 -10.10
CA LYS A 267 7.97 -18.70 -10.51
C LYS A 267 8.31 -17.22 -10.73
N LEU A 268 9.18 -16.64 -9.92
CA LEU A 268 9.62 -15.25 -10.12
C LEU A 268 10.33 -15.05 -11.46
N VAL A 269 11.14 -16.01 -11.89
CA VAL A 269 11.79 -15.94 -13.21
C VAL A 269 10.81 -16.21 -14.35
N GLU A 270 9.91 -17.20 -14.19
CA GLU A 270 8.89 -17.52 -15.21
C GLU A 270 7.87 -16.39 -15.43
N THR A 271 7.66 -15.53 -14.43
CA THR A 271 6.77 -14.36 -14.51
C THR A 271 7.47 -13.08 -14.95
N GLY A 272 8.81 -13.08 -15.06
CA GLY A 272 9.59 -11.88 -15.39
C GLY A 272 9.91 -10.98 -14.19
N PHE A 273 9.37 -11.27 -13.00
CA PHE A 273 9.64 -10.50 -11.77
C PHE A 273 11.13 -10.52 -11.37
N SER A 274 11.83 -11.61 -11.66
CA SER A 274 13.27 -11.72 -11.41
C SER A 274 14.00 -12.23 -12.62
N GLN A 275 15.25 -11.82 -12.79
CA GLN A 275 16.11 -12.28 -13.87
C GLN A 275 17.25 -13.15 -13.33
N LEU A 276 17.66 -14.16 -14.11
CA LEU A 276 18.86 -14.94 -13.79
C LEU A 276 20.11 -14.14 -14.16
N GLY A 277 21.01 -13.97 -13.20
CA GLY A 277 22.32 -13.37 -13.47
C GLY A 277 23.16 -14.17 -14.46
N ARG A 278 24.18 -13.52 -15.04
CA ARG A 278 25.16 -14.18 -15.92
C ARG A 278 25.79 -15.38 -15.20
N ASN A 279 25.83 -16.54 -15.84
CA ASN A 279 26.35 -17.81 -15.28
C ASN A 279 25.55 -18.43 -14.12
N MET A 280 24.33 -17.96 -13.85
CA MET A 280 23.42 -18.57 -12.86
C MET A 280 22.48 -19.57 -13.53
N THR A 281 22.41 -20.80 -13.02
CA THR A 281 21.39 -21.77 -13.44
C THR A 281 20.18 -21.72 -12.51
N MET A 282 19.00 -22.10 -13.00
CA MET A 282 17.79 -22.16 -12.18
C MET A 282 17.97 -23.02 -10.92
N ALA A 283 18.66 -24.16 -11.03
CA ALA A 283 18.93 -25.04 -9.89
C ALA A 283 19.82 -24.38 -8.83
N ARG A 284 20.87 -23.63 -9.24
CA ARG A 284 21.72 -22.86 -8.32
C ARG A 284 20.93 -21.74 -7.66
N PHE A 285 20.07 -21.06 -8.42
CA PHE A 285 19.22 -19.97 -7.91
C PHE A 285 18.21 -20.46 -6.86
N ILE A 286 17.55 -21.59 -7.13
CA ILE A 286 16.66 -22.26 -6.15
C ILE A 286 17.44 -22.65 -4.89
N LYS A 287 18.65 -23.20 -5.04
CA LYS A 287 19.50 -23.60 -3.92
C LYS A 287 19.93 -22.40 -3.07
N LEU A 288 20.29 -21.27 -3.71
CA LEU A 288 20.71 -20.04 -3.04
C LEU A 288 19.65 -19.50 -2.09
N TYR A 289 18.39 -19.59 -2.49
CA TYR A 289 17.26 -19.02 -1.77
C TYR A 289 16.43 -20.04 -0.97
N LYS A 290 16.88 -21.30 -0.93
CA LYS A 290 16.23 -22.35 -0.14
C LYS A 290 16.15 -21.95 1.33
N LEU A 291 14.98 -22.16 1.93
CA LEU A 291 14.71 -21.96 3.35
C LEU A 291 14.57 -23.31 4.04
N SER A 292 14.76 -23.32 5.36
CA SER A 292 14.44 -24.47 6.21
C SER A 292 12.94 -24.76 6.18
N ALA A 293 12.57 -26.02 6.47
CA ALA A 293 11.17 -26.42 6.55
C ALA A 293 10.49 -25.88 7.82
N GLU A 294 11.23 -25.86 8.94
CA GLU A 294 10.75 -25.47 10.27
C GLU A 294 11.35 -24.15 10.74
N THR A 295 10.56 -23.40 11.51
CA THR A 295 11.01 -22.22 12.26
C THR A 295 11.93 -22.64 13.40
N SER A 296 12.78 -21.72 13.85
CA SER A 296 13.84 -22.02 14.83
C SER A 296 13.67 -21.32 16.17
N THR A 297 12.86 -20.26 16.25
CA THR A 297 12.70 -19.47 17.48
C THR A 297 11.80 -20.18 18.49
N PRO A 298 12.32 -20.53 19.70
CA PRO A 298 11.49 -21.12 20.76
C PRO A 298 10.40 -20.16 21.21
N GLY A 299 9.19 -20.67 21.45
CA GLY A 299 8.05 -19.85 21.90
C GLY A 299 7.33 -19.09 20.79
N LEU A 300 7.77 -19.23 19.52
CA LEU A 300 7.10 -18.61 18.38
C LEU A 300 5.71 -19.22 18.15
N ARG A 301 4.68 -18.37 18.14
CA ARG A 301 3.30 -18.75 17.85
C ARG A 301 2.52 -17.60 17.21
N PRO A 302 1.37 -17.87 16.57
CA PRO A 302 0.46 -16.80 16.15
C PRO A 302 0.07 -15.90 17.33
N MET A 303 -0.09 -14.61 17.05
CA MET A 303 -0.61 -13.63 18.00
C MET A 303 -2.09 -13.90 18.30
N GLU A 304 -2.47 -13.81 19.57
CA GLU A 304 -3.84 -13.95 20.06
C GLU A 304 -4.33 -12.66 20.73
N GLU A 305 -5.65 -12.56 20.96
CA GLU A 305 -6.28 -11.40 21.61
C GLU A 305 -5.66 -11.06 22.97
N LYS A 306 -5.26 -12.08 23.75
CA LYS A 306 -4.63 -11.92 25.06
C LYS A 306 -3.27 -11.22 25.02
N ASP A 307 -2.62 -11.21 23.85
CA ASP A 307 -1.27 -10.65 23.68
C ASP A 307 -1.30 -9.15 23.32
N VAL A 308 -2.47 -8.59 22.96
CA VAL A 308 -2.63 -7.23 22.43
C VAL A 308 -1.96 -6.18 23.32
N ALA A 309 -2.24 -6.19 24.63
CA ALA A 309 -1.67 -5.23 25.56
C ALA A 309 -0.13 -5.34 25.64
N ALA A 310 0.40 -6.56 25.69
CA ALA A 310 1.84 -6.80 25.76
C ALA A 310 2.55 -6.36 24.47
N VAL A 311 1.95 -6.64 23.30
CA VAL A 311 2.46 -6.21 22.00
C VAL A 311 2.39 -4.69 21.86
N ALA A 312 1.33 -4.04 22.31
CA ALA A 312 1.22 -2.58 22.28
C ALA A 312 2.35 -1.89 23.07
N ILE A 313 2.67 -2.42 24.27
CA ILE A 313 3.79 -1.94 25.09
C ILE A 313 5.12 -2.17 24.36
N LEU A 314 5.35 -3.39 23.88
CA LEU A 314 6.59 -3.75 23.19
C LEU A 314 6.81 -2.91 21.92
N MET A 315 5.77 -2.75 21.09
CA MET A 315 5.81 -1.97 19.85
C MET A 315 6.11 -0.50 20.11
N ASN A 316 5.38 0.16 21.02
CA ASN A 316 5.61 1.58 21.31
C ASN A 316 7.00 1.84 21.90
N LYS A 317 7.49 0.91 22.73
CA LYS A 317 8.84 0.95 23.28
C LYS A 317 9.89 0.77 22.19
N TYR A 318 9.70 -0.20 21.30
CA TYR A 318 10.60 -0.42 20.18
C TYR A 318 10.64 0.77 19.24
N MET A 319 9.48 1.34 18.89
CA MET A 319 9.36 2.48 17.98
C MET A 319 9.86 3.80 18.59
N ALA A 320 10.20 3.86 19.89
CA ALA A 320 10.64 5.08 20.59
C ALA A 320 11.83 5.79 19.95
N HIS A 321 12.72 5.05 19.30
CA HIS A 321 13.93 5.59 18.65
C HIS A 321 13.72 5.97 17.16
N MET A 322 12.51 5.77 16.63
CA MET A 322 12.12 6.17 15.28
C MET A 322 11.62 7.60 15.27
N GLU A 323 11.90 8.33 14.18
CA GLU A 323 11.54 9.73 14.01
C GLU A 323 10.21 9.90 13.26
N LEU A 324 9.79 8.92 12.45
CA LEU A 324 8.47 8.90 11.84
C LEU A 324 7.82 7.54 12.09
N ALA A 325 6.93 7.41 13.07
CA ALA A 325 6.36 6.12 13.45
C ALA A 325 4.92 6.24 13.96
N PRO A 326 4.10 5.18 13.83
CA PRO A 326 2.81 5.14 14.50
C PRO A 326 2.98 5.14 16.02
N HIS A 327 2.06 5.80 16.71
CA HIS A 327 1.87 5.63 18.14
C HIS A 327 0.64 4.74 18.36
N PHE A 328 0.88 3.48 18.71
CA PHE A 328 -0.18 2.47 18.75
C PHE A 328 -0.97 2.53 20.05
N GLN A 329 -2.29 2.58 19.94
CA GLN A 329 -3.20 2.15 21.01
C GLN A 329 -3.44 0.64 20.94
N GLU A 330 -4.01 0.05 22.00
CA GLU A 330 -4.37 -1.38 22.00
C GLU A 330 -5.38 -1.72 20.90
N GLU A 331 -6.32 -0.83 20.60
CA GLU A 331 -7.28 -1.01 19.50
C GLU A 331 -6.61 -1.03 18.13
N ASP A 332 -5.56 -0.22 17.94
CA ASP A 332 -4.77 -0.23 16.71
C ASP A 332 -4.03 -1.57 16.57
N VAL A 333 -3.37 -2.03 17.64
CA VAL A 333 -2.66 -3.31 17.65
C VAL A 333 -3.61 -4.48 17.38
N ARG A 334 -4.78 -4.50 18.03
CA ARG A 334 -5.82 -5.50 17.77
C ARG A 334 -6.24 -5.51 16.30
N HIS A 335 -6.52 -4.33 15.73
CA HIS A 335 -7.01 -4.23 14.37
C HIS A 335 -5.94 -4.59 13.33
N TRP A 336 -4.74 -4.02 13.47
CA TRP A 336 -3.68 -4.12 12.47
C TRP A 336 -2.86 -5.40 12.56
N LEU A 337 -2.67 -5.95 13.76
CA LEU A 337 -1.60 -6.94 13.99
C LEU A 337 -2.10 -8.35 14.32
N ILE A 338 -3.36 -8.52 14.71
CA ILE A 338 -3.94 -9.87 14.86
C ILE A 338 -4.11 -10.50 13.47
N SER A 339 -3.70 -11.76 13.34
CA SER A 339 -3.74 -12.50 12.09
C SER A 339 -5.16 -12.55 11.50
N ARG A 340 -5.30 -12.17 10.23
CA ARG A 340 -6.51 -12.31 9.42
C ARG A 340 -6.16 -13.13 8.17
N PRO A 341 -6.72 -14.34 7.99
CA PRO A 341 -6.40 -15.21 6.86
C PRO A 341 -6.48 -14.46 5.52
N GLY A 342 -5.42 -14.54 4.72
CA GLY A 342 -5.36 -13.91 3.40
C GLY A 342 -5.06 -12.40 3.40
N VAL A 343 -4.97 -11.75 4.56
CA VAL A 343 -4.73 -10.31 4.68
C VAL A 343 -3.44 -10.03 5.46
N VAL A 344 -3.35 -10.43 6.73
CA VAL A 344 -2.21 -10.13 7.60
C VAL A 344 -1.91 -11.31 8.51
N TRP A 345 -0.63 -11.53 8.81
CA TRP A 345 -0.18 -12.53 9.77
C TRP A 345 0.66 -11.83 10.82
N GLY A 346 0.28 -11.98 12.09
CA GLY A 346 1.03 -11.52 13.25
C GLY A 346 1.46 -12.69 14.12
N TYR A 347 2.72 -12.68 14.51
CA TYR A 347 3.35 -13.71 15.34
C TYR A 347 4.04 -13.07 16.54
N VAL A 348 3.97 -13.76 17.66
CA VAL A 348 4.67 -13.38 18.90
C VAL A 348 5.64 -14.46 19.30
N VAL A 349 6.65 -14.07 20.06
CA VAL A 349 7.50 -15.00 20.81
C VAL A 349 7.18 -14.87 22.29
N GLU A 350 6.70 -15.97 22.86
CA GLU A 350 6.45 -16.08 24.30
C GLU A 350 7.62 -16.82 24.95
N ASP A 351 8.27 -16.15 25.91
CA ASP A 351 9.34 -16.76 26.67
C ASP A 351 8.85 -18.02 27.41
N PRO A 352 9.47 -19.20 27.17
CA PRO A 352 8.96 -20.46 27.71
C PRO A 352 8.88 -20.52 29.23
N GLU A 353 9.74 -19.79 29.94
CA GLU A 353 9.86 -19.82 31.40
C GLU A 353 8.97 -18.76 32.06
N THR A 354 9.09 -17.51 31.62
CA THR A 354 8.40 -16.35 32.21
C THR A 354 7.01 -16.10 31.64
N LYS A 355 6.67 -16.72 30.50
CA LYS A 355 5.43 -16.51 29.74
C LYS A 355 5.21 -15.07 29.25
N LYS A 356 6.27 -14.26 29.24
CA LYS A 356 6.21 -12.88 28.74
C LYS A 356 6.41 -12.87 27.23
N ILE A 357 5.71 -11.95 26.55
CA ILE A 357 5.98 -11.67 25.14
C ILE A 357 7.28 -10.88 25.02
N THR A 358 8.24 -11.43 24.28
CA THR A 358 9.56 -10.84 24.08
C THR A 358 9.74 -10.24 22.70
N ASP A 359 9.09 -10.83 21.69
CA ASP A 359 9.19 -10.35 20.31
C ASP A 359 7.85 -10.43 19.59
N PHE A 360 7.73 -9.64 18.54
CA PHE A 360 6.59 -9.62 17.63
C PHE A 360 7.08 -9.35 16.20
N PHE A 361 6.46 -9.99 15.21
CA PHE A 361 6.58 -9.58 13.81
C PHE A 361 5.31 -9.87 13.02
N SER A 362 5.08 -9.10 11.97
CA SER A 362 3.98 -9.30 11.04
C SER A 362 4.36 -9.03 9.58
N PHE A 363 3.53 -9.58 8.71
CA PHE A 363 3.54 -9.30 7.27
C PHE A 363 2.13 -9.36 6.72
N TYR A 364 1.85 -8.62 5.65
CA TYR A 364 0.55 -8.63 4.98
C TYR A 364 0.65 -9.16 3.55
N SER A 365 -0.47 -9.62 3.01
CA SER A 365 -0.62 -10.09 1.65
C SER A 365 -1.01 -8.95 0.75
N LEU A 366 -0.28 -8.75 -0.33
CA LEU A 366 -0.73 -7.94 -1.44
C LEU A 366 -0.33 -8.65 -2.74
N PRO A 367 -1.18 -9.53 -3.27
CA PRO A 367 -0.89 -10.23 -4.50
C PRO A 367 -0.93 -9.28 -5.69
N SER A 368 -0.27 -9.67 -6.77
CA SER A 368 -0.34 -9.01 -8.06
C SER A 368 -0.90 -9.94 -9.12
N THR A 369 -1.81 -9.43 -9.93
CA THR A 369 -2.19 -10.09 -11.20
C THR A 369 -1.00 -10.07 -12.14
N VAL A 370 -0.68 -11.22 -12.74
CA VAL A 370 0.36 -11.35 -13.78
C VAL A 370 -0.31 -11.22 -15.14
N ILE A 371 0.10 -10.22 -15.91
CA ILE A 371 -0.49 -9.88 -17.20
C ILE A 371 0.25 -10.65 -18.30
N ASN A 372 -0.48 -11.22 -19.26
CA ASN A 372 0.04 -11.89 -20.45
C ASN A 372 0.99 -13.09 -20.20
N ASN A 373 0.90 -13.78 -19.05
CA ASN A 373 1.66 -15.00 -18.78
C ASN A 373 0.79 -16.26 -18.97
N PRO A 374 1.22 -17.27 -19.77
CA PRO A 374 0.39 -18.43 -20.10
C PRO A 374 0.24 -19.44 -18.95
N THR A 375 1.12 -19.39 -17.95
CA THR A 375 1.20 -20.41 -16.87
C THR A 375 0.80 -19.87 -15.50
N HIS A 376 1.05 -18.59 -15.23
CA HIS A 376 0.83 -17.96 -13.93
C HIS A 376 -0.10 -16.77 -14.08
N SER A 377 -1.22 -16.75 -13.37
CA SER A 377 -2.15 -15.62 -13.35
C SER A 377 -1.90 -14.64 -12.21
N THR A 378 -1.21 -15.09 -11.16
CA THR A 378 -1.08 -14.35 -9.90
C THR A 378 0.30 -14.58 -9.30
N LEU A 379 0.88 -13.51 -8.75
CA LEU A 379 2.10 -13.51 -7.96
C LEU A 379 1.73 -13.16 -6.51
N ASN A 380 1.95 -14.08 -5.57
CA ASN A 380 1.64 -13.83 -4.16
C ASN A 380 2.83 -13.14 -3.51
N ALA A 381 2.69 -11.85 -3.17
CA ALA A 381 3.72 -11.10 -2.47
C ALA A 381 3.31 -10.85 -1.01
N ALA A 382 4.22 -11.19 -0.10
CA ALA A 382 4.15 -10.78 1.30
C ALA A 382 4.93 -9.47 1.47
N TYR A 383 4.42 -8.55 2.28
CA TYR A 383 5.10 -7.31 2.63
C TYR A 383 5.40 -7.32 4.13
N SER A 384 6.68 -7.15 4.48
CA SER A 384 7.11 -6.92 5.86
C SER A 384 6.32 -5.75 6.43
N PHE A 385 5.65 -5.96 7.55
CA PHE A 385 4.83 -4.93 8.18
C PHE A 385 5.52 -4.41 9.42
N TYR A 386 4.98 -4.69 10.61
CA TYR A 386 5.53 -4.23 11.87
C TYR A 386 6.26 -5.34 12.61
N TYR A 387 7.31 -4.99 13.34
CA TYR A 387 7.99 -5.90 14.26
C TYR A 387 8.59 -5.13 15.43
N ALA A 388 8.85 -5.86 16.52
CA ALA A 388 9.55 -5.37 17.67
C ALA A 388 10.25 -6.53 18.38
N VAL A 389 11.45 -6.25 18.89
CA VAL A 389 12.23 -7.21 19.67
C VAL A 389 12.59 -6.62 21.02
N GLN A 390 12.73 -7.47 22.03
CA GLN A 390 13.15 -7.04 23.34
C GLN A 390 14.58 -6.49 23.28
N THR A 391 14.75 -5.26 23.76
CA THR A 391 16.05 -4.59 23.87
C THR A 391 16.61 -4.72 25.30
N PRO A 392 17.94 -4.84 25.47
CA PRO A 392 18.58 -4.90 26.79
C PRO A 392 18.76 -3.49 27.39
N ASP A 393 17.65 -2.81 27.68
CA ASP A 393 17.67 -1.38 28.00
C ASP A 393 18.44 -1.03 29.27
N GLU A 394 18.49 -1.92 30.25
CA GLU A 394 19.26 -1.69 31.48
C GLU A 394 20.74 -1.46 31.18
N GLU A 395 21.32 -2.21 30.23
CA GLU A 395 22.70 -2.02 29.80
C GLU A 395 22.84 -0.83 28.85
N LEU A 396 21.89 -0.65 27.93
CA LEU A 396 21.93 0.47 26.98
C LEU A 396 21.80 1.83 27.67
N ASN A 397 20.98 1.93 28.72
CA ASN A 397 20.77 3.17 29.46
C ASN A 397 22.01 3.64 30.24
N LYS A 398 23.00 2.76 30.46
CA LYS A 398 24.28 3.13 31.08
C LYS A 398 25.20 3.88 30.11
N ILE A 399 24.94 3.82 28.81
CA ILE A 399 25.75 4.49 27.78
C ILE A 399 25.20 5.91 27.59
N GLU A 400 25.88 6.93 28.11
CA GLU A 400 25.41 8.33 28.04
C GLU A 400 25.35 8.87 26.61
N ASN A 401 26.33 8.52 25.77
CA ASN A 401 26.40 8.98 24.39
C ASN A 401 25.31 8.30 23.54
N VAL A 402 24.45 9.11 22.90
CA VAL A 402 23.31 8.61 22.11
C VAL A 402 23.78 7.79 20.90
N ALA A 403 24.81 8.22 20.18
CA ALA A 403 25.29 7.51 18.99
C ALA A 403 25.91 6.15 19.34
N GLU A 404 26.72 6.12 20.40
CA GLU A 404 27.31 4.87 20.91
C GLU A 404 26.22 3.92 21.43
N ARG A 405 25.21 4.45 22.14
CA ARG A 405 24.06 3.66 22.61
C ARG A 405 23.30 3.03 21.45
N MET A 406 23.07 3.77 20.37
CA MET A 406 22.40 3.24 19.18
C MET A 406 23.23 2.15 18.49
N THR A 407 24.54 2.34 18.36
CA THR A 407 25.42 1.29 17.81
C THR A 407 25.43 0.03 18.67
N ALA A 408 25.48 0.19 20.00
CA ALA A 408 25.39 -0.93 20.93
C ALA A 408 24.04 -1.66 20.87
N ARG A 409 22.93 -0.90 20.73
CA ARG A 409 21.59 -1.46 20.52
C ARG A 409 21.57 -2.33 19.26
N ASP A 410 22.02 -1.79 18.13
CA ASP A 410 21.98 -2.48 16.84
C ASP A 410 22.78 -3.79 16.88
N GLY A 411 23.96 -3.75 17.52
CA GLY A 411 24.76 -4.95 17.78
C GLY A 411 24.03 -5.98 18.65
N ALA A 412 23.31 -5.54 19.68
CA ALA A 412 22.57 -6.41 20.59
C ALA A 412 21.34 -7.07 19.91
N ILE A 413 20.63 -6.35 19.04
CA ILE A 413 19.39 -6.86 18.43
C ILE A 413 19.60 -7.59 17.11
N LYS A 414 20.69 -7.32 16.36
CA LYS A 414 20.91 -7.85 15.00
C LYS A 414 20.69 -9.36 14.92
N GLY A 415 21.31 -10.12 15.83
CA GLY A 415 21.19 -11.58 15.84
C GLY A 415 19.75 -12.07 16.06
N ARG A 416 19.02 -11.44 16.99
CA ARG A 416 17.63 -11.76 17.30
C ARG A 416 16.71 -11.41 16.14
N LEU A 417 16.86 -10.21 15.57
CA LEU A 417 16.05 -9.74 14.46
C LEU A 417 16.25 -10.59 13.20
N THR A 418 17.49 -10.94 12.86
CA THR A 418 17.80 -11.84 11.74
C THR A 418 17.18 -13.24 11.92
N MET A 419 17.10 -13.74 13.16
CA MET A 419 16.44 -15.01 13.46
C MET A 419 14.92 -14.93 13.25
N LEU A 420 14.28 -13.88 13.77
CA LEU A 420 12.83 -13.67 13.63
C LEU A 420 12.43 -13.48 12.17
N MET A 421 13.14 -12.62 11.44
CA MET A 421 12.83 -12.38 10.02
C MET A 421 13.11 -13.61 9.16
N ARG A 422 14.06 -14.47 9.53
CA ARG A 422 14.22 -15.79 8.88
C ARG A 422 12.99 -16.67 9.09
N ASP A 423 12.46 -16.73 10.30
CA ASP A 423 11.23 -17.47 10.61
C ASP A 423 10.02 -16.85 9.90
N ALA A 424 9.96 -15.52 9.76
CA ALA A 424 8.94 -14.82 8.98
C ALA A 424 8.96 -15.26 7.50
N LEU A 425 10.14 -15.36 6.88
CA LEU A 425 10.28 -15.89 5.52
C LEU A 425 9.82 -17.35 5.38
N ILE A 426 10.10 -18.18 6.39
CA ILE A 426 9.65 -19.58 6.42
C ILE A 426 8.12 -19.64 6.50
N LEU A 427 7.52 -18.84 7.38
CA LEU A 427 6.06 -18.76 7.54
C LEU A 427 5.38 -18.20 6.31
N ALA A 428 5.93 -17.16 5.67
CA ALA A 428 5.42 -16.65 4.40
C ALA A 428 5.47 -17.73 3.32
N ARG A 429 6.59 -18.46 3.19
CA ARG A 429 6.69 -19.58 2.24
C ARG A 429 5.64 -20.68 2.51
N ARG A 430 5.39 -21.01 3.78
CA ARG A 430 4.34 -21.97 4.18
C ARG A 430 2.93 -21.50 3.83
N ASN A 431 2.71 -20.19 3.81
CA ASN A 431 1.47 -19.56 3.36
C ASN A 431 1.44 -19.29 1.84
N ASN A 432 2.27 -19.98 1.05
CA ASN A 432 2.29 -19.93 -0.41
C ASN A 432 2.63 -18.56 -1.02
N PHE A 433 3.43 -17.75 -0.32
CA PHE A 433 4.02 -16.54 -0.90
C PHE A 433 5.20 -16.88 -1.81
N ASP A 434 5.31 -16.13 -2.91
CA ASP A 434 6.34 -16.28 -3.93
C ASP A 434 7.53 -15.33 -3.72
N VAL A 435 7.27 -14.18 -3.10
CA VAL A 435 8.26 -13.16 -2.77
C VAL A 435 7.90 -12.49 -1.44
N PHE A 436 8.91 -12.06 -0.70
CA PHE A 436 8.77 -11.26 0.52
C PHE A 436 9.44 -9.90 0.29
N ASN A 437 8.65 -8.84 0.39
CA ASN A 437 9.06 -7.47 0.15
C ASN A 437 9.32 -6.77 1.48
N ALA A 438 10.29 -5.86 1.49
CA ALA A 438 10.58 -4.97 2.60
C ALA A 438 11.06 -3.63 2.05
N LEU A 439 10.92 -2.56 2.83
CA LEU A 439 11.59 -1.28 2.56
C LEU A 439 12.88 -1.20 3.39
N ASN A 440 13.83 -0.34 3.05
CA ASN A 440 14.97 -0.02 3.94
C ASN A 440 14.58 0.94 5.09
N LEU A 441 13.40 0.74 5.65
CA LEU A 441 12.91 1.43 6.84
C LEU A 441 13.15 0.60 8.11
N MET A 442 12.96 1.22 9.28
CA MET A 442 13.25 0.62 10.58
C MET A 442 14.68 0.03 10.62
N ASP A 443 14.85 -1.08 11.34
CA ASP A 443 16.10 -1.80 11.47
C ASP A 443 16.31 -2.83 10.35
N ASN A 444 15.63 -2.69 9.20
CA ASN A 444 15.67 -3.70 8.12
C ASN A 444 17.09 -3.95 7.59
N ALA A 445 17.92 -2.90 7.57
CA ALA A 445 19.32 -3.00 7.16
C ALA A 445 20.13 -4.01 8.01
N LEU A 446 19.71 -4.32 9.24
CA LEU A 446 20.41 -5.28 10.10
C LEU A 446 20.30 -6.72 9.62
N PHE A 447 19.28 -7.07 8.82
CA PHE A 447 19.03 -8.45 8.39
C PHE A 447 18.93 -8.64 6.87
N THR A 448 18.72 -7.58 6.08
CA THR A 448 18.43 -7.71 4.64
C THR A 448 19.54 -8.43 3.88
N GLU A 449 20.81 -8.06 4.08
CA GLU A 449 21.95 -8.72 3.44
C GLU A 449 22.08 -10.19 3.89
N ASP A 450 22.10 -10.44 5.21
CA ASP A 450 22.23 -11.78 5.80
C ASP A 450 21.12 -12.73 5.33
N LEU A 451 19.92 -12.18 5.15
CA LEU A 451 18.75 -12.92 4.67
C LEU A 451 18.59 -12.87 3.16
N LYS A 452 19.51 -12.28 2.39
CA LYS A 452 19.55 -12.26 0.92
C LYS A 452 18.39 -11.50 0.28
N PHE A 453 17.96 -10.40 0.88
CA PHE A 453 17.11 -9.43 0.22
C PHE A 453 17.92 -8.69 -0.84
N GLY A 454 17.43 -8.69 -2.08
CA GLY A 454 18.01 -7.93 -3.17
C GLY A 454 17.35 -6.55 -3.28
N PRO A 455 18.10 -5.48 -3.61
CA PRO A 455 17.51 -4.17 -3.82
C PRO A 455 16.59 -4.18 -5.05
N GLY A 456 15.39 -3.64 -4.91
CA GLY A 456 14.48 -3.32 -6.01
C GLY A 456 14.84 -1.99 -6.69
N ASP A 457 14.13 -1.65 -7.75
CA ASP A 457 14.23 -0.37 -8.46
C ASP A 457 13.28 0.70 -7.90
N GLY A 458 12.17 0.28 -7.29
CA GLY A 458 11.18 1.17 -6.70
C GLY A 458 11.66 1.90 -5.44
N TYR A 459 11.23 3.16 -5.32
CA TYR A 459 11.33 3.98 -4.12
C TYR A 459 9.94 4.37 -3.63
N LEU A 460 9.83 4.58 -2.32
CA LEU A 460 8.66 5.12 -1.66
C LEU A 460 9.06 6.38 -0.90
N HIS A 461 8.42 7.48 -1.25
CA HIS A 461 8.67 8.78 -0.66
C HIS A 461 7.57 9.12 0.34
N PHE A 462 7.95 9.55 1.54
CA PHE A 462 7.05 9.94 2.62
C PHE A 462 6.87 11.46 2.65
N TYR A 463 5.65 11.89 2.92
CA TYR A 463 5.24 13.28 2.93
C TYR A 463 4.32 13.58 4.10
N LEU A 464 4.39 14.83 4.56
CA LEU A 464 3.41 15.39 5.48
C LEU A 464 2.70 16.57 4.83
N TYR A 465 1.38 16.58 4.96
CA TYR A 465 0.54 17.72 4.61
C TYR A 465 0.39 18.63 5.84
N ASN A 466 0.58 19.93 5.64
CA ASN A 466 0.47 20.98 6.64
C ASN A 466 1.38 20.76 7.88
N TRP A 467 2.57 20.20 7.66
CA TRP A 467 3.56 20.02 8.73
C TRP A 467 4.97 20.17 8.19
N ARG A 468 5.73 21.10 8.76
CA ARG A 468 7.18 21.21 8.59
C ARG A 468 7.86 20.12 9.39
N CYS A 469 8.75 19.39 8.74
CA CYS A 469 9.59 18.41 9.39
C CYS A 469 10.99 18.46 8.80
N ARG A 470 12.00 18.27 9.65
CA ARG A 470 13.35 17.95 9.20
C ARG A 470 13.34 16.63 8.41
N GLU A 471 14.32 16.47 7.54
CA GLU A 471 14.49 15.23 6.78
C GLU A 471 14.80 14.08 7.74
N VAL A 472 14.17 12.94 7.49
CA VAL A 472 14.27 11.72 8.28
C VAL A 472 14.98 10.67 7.43
N GLU A 473 16.04 10.09 7.97
CA GLU A 473 16.73 8.97 7.33
C GLU A 473 15.77 7.78 7.19
N GLY A 474 15.85 7.03 6.09
CA GLY A 474 14.98 5.86 5.88
C GLY A 474 14.98 4.89 7.06
N SER A 475 16.14 4.63 7.67
CA SER A 475 16.31 3.77 8.85
C SER A 475 15.60 4.29 10.12
N LYS A 476 15.22 5.57 10.15
CA LYS A 476 14.47 6.22 11.23
C LYS A 476 12.97 6.32 10.94
N VAL A 477 12.52 5.83 9.79
CA VAL A 477 11.09 5.66 9.48
C VAL A 477 10.62 4.35 10.09
N GLY A 478 9.70 4.44 11.05
CA GLY A 478 8.95 3.32 11.61
C GLY A 478 7.53 3.19 11.07
N LEU A 479 7.04 4.13 10.25
CA LEU A 479 5.72 4.07 9.62
C LEU A 479 5.75 3.19 8.36
N VAL A 480 4.90 2.17 8.33
CA VAL A 480 4.72 1.28 7.16
C VAL A 480 3.34 1.53 6.56
N MET A 481 3.33 1.95 5.29
CA MET A 481 2.13 2.26 4.51
C MET A 481 1.67 1.04 3.70
N LEU A 482 0.36 0.95 3.44
CA LEU A 482 -0.30 -0.20 2.80
C LEU A 482 -0.35 -0.15 1.27
#